data_AF-A0A506XP67-F1
#
_entry.id   AF-A0A506XP67-F1
#
_cell.length_a   1.000
_cell.length_b   1.000
_cell.length_c   1.000
_cell.angle_alpha   90.00
_cell.angle_beta   90.00
_cell.angle_gamma   90.00
#
_symmetry.space_group_name_H-M   'P 1'
#
loop_
_entity.id
_entity.type
_entity.pdbx_description
1 polymer ?
#
loop_
_entity_poly.entity_id
_entity_poly.type
_entity_poly.pdbx_seq_one_letter_code
_entity_poly.pdbx_strand_id
1 'polypeptide(L)'
;MVRISDFRARARRAVADDTGLGIVEVVAAMVVFAIIAVGVAQALVISSKIAGDAQSRTVALNLNTAQLDYVRTQSPYSIQSSSQTAPSSSVTIDGIKYTTFQTVAWTDTSGADRSCGAVDSSFQLLRVRVETVWSSQLTTTPKATSDALISADNTIKDPGNGTIFIKVTKADGSGYANLQLSAKSTSGTALTVPKTNTDGCAFITGVAPGSYTVTADITGNVDRKHQKTSVSQVLNVTAGSAVPVSFDYDVDTSVNLSYPTGQSNVSYPSDLITTWFTSADIPPYYTVSGTPSKVDLFPAPKTGYSAVAGTLVPAQGVATTCLSPDPGNWDAGNVGGKALLDGVRQDPVTALPNTSPNYTVPMGVVQATGLPSNGTYTVVASSAAAASGDPGCAAGQKYTFSIKNNGSPKLALPYGTWSVSYGGLLGLTFPLTAQALTNAYSTSPGSTATLDPRAAA
;
A
#
# COMPACT_ATOMS: atom_id res chain seq x y z
N MET A 1 -35.38 -103.99 -6.66
CA MET A 1 -34.20 -104.78 -7.09
C MET A 1 -33.16 -103.79 -7.57
N VAL A 2 -31.91 -103.89 -7.05
CA VAL A 2 -30.72 -103.05 -7.32
C VAL A 2 -30.72 -101.63 -6.71
N ARG A 3 -29.69 -101.13 -6.01
CA ARG A 3 -28.81 -101.66 -4.94
C ARG A 3 -28.12 -100.43 -4.33
N ILE A 4 -28.21 -100.29 -3.00
CA ILE A 4 -27.51 -99.32 -2.18
C ILE A 4 -26.05 -99.77 -2.08
N SER A 5 -25.12 -99.25 -2.89
CA SER A 5 -23.69 -99.57 -2.72
C SER A 5 -22.68 -98.47 -3.08
N ASP A 6 -23.05 -97.38 -3.73
CA ASP A 6 -22.02 -96.45 -4.25
C ASP A 6 -21.64 -95.29 -3.32
N PHE A 7 -22.26 -95.15 -2.15
CA PHE A 7 -21.93 -94.06 -1.22
C PHE A 7 -20.78 -94.37 -0.25
N ARG A 8 -20.29 -95.63 -0.19
CA ARG A 8 -19.26 -96.03 0.80
C ARG A 8 -17.82 -96.03 0.27
N ALA A 9 -17.58 -95.80 -1.02
CA ALA A 9 -16.23 -95.85 -1.60
C ALA A 9 -15.52 -94.48 -1.69
N ARG A 10 -16.24 -93.34 -1.65
CA ARG A 10 -15.60 -92.01 -1.63
C ARG A 10 -15.29 -91.47 -0.23
N ALA A 11 -15.85 -92.06 0.83
CA ALA A 11 -15.59 -91.66 2.21
C ALA A 11 -14.33 -92.29 2.85
N ARG A 12 -13.61 -93.20 2.15
CA ARG A 12 -12.41 -93.87 2.69
C ARG A 12 -11.08 -93.40 2.09
N ARG A 13 -11.07 -92.41 1.20
CA ARG A 13 -9.82 -91.73 0.75
C ARG A 13 -9.55 -90.40 1.46
N ALA A 14 -10.27 -90.11 2.54
CA ALA A 14 -10.02 -88.95 3.40
C ALA A 14 -9.30 -89.32 4.72
N VAL A 15 -8.81 -90.56 4.87
CA VAL A 15 -8.28 -91.09 6.15
C VAL A 15 -6.85 -91.65 6.00
N ALA A 16 -6.08 -91.20 5.00
CA ALA A 16 -4.68 -91.59 4.90
C ALA A 16 -3.86 -90.46 4.28
N ASP A 17 -3.58 -89.45 5.10
CA ASP A 17 -2.33 -88.67 5.09
C ASP A 17 -2.29 -87.78 6.35
N ASP A 18 -2.30 -88.40 7.53
CA ASP A 18 -1.82 -87.79 8.77
C ASP A 18 -0.28 -87.90 8.82
N THR A 19 0.39 -87.46 7.75
CA THR A 19 1.85 -87.29 7.72
C THR A 19 2.19 -85.84 7.95
N GLY A 20 2.25 -85.48 9.24
CA GLY A 20 3.01 -84.33 9.73
C GLY A 20 2.31 -82.98 9.65
N LEU A 21 1.55 -82.65 10.70
CA LEU A 21 1.50 -81.27 11.21
C LEU A 21 2.92 -80.87 11.63
N GLY A 22 3.77 -80.54 10.67
CA GLY A 22 5.10 -80.03 10.95
C GLY A 22 4.96 -78.71 11.70
N ILE A 23 5.78 -78.49 12.72
CA ILE A 23 5.90 -77.20 13.41
C ILE A 23 5.96 -76.03 12.40
N VAL A 24 6.57 -76.26 11.23
CA VAL A 24 6.67 -75.29 10.12
C VAL A 24 5.30 -74.87 9.54
N GLU A 25 4.32 -75.77 9.41
CA GLU A 25 3.01 -75.46 8.84
C GLU A 25 2.14 -74.67 9.83
N VAL A 26 2.20 -75.01 11.12
CA VAL A 26 1.52 -74.25 12.19
C VAL A 26 2.14 -72.85 12.32
N VAL A 27 3.47 -72.73 12.22
CA VAL A 27 4.16 -71.43 12.23
C VAL A 27 3.81 -70.62 10.98
N ALA A 28 3.77 -71.22 9.78
CA ALA A 28 3.37 -70.55 8.56
C ALA A 28 1.91 -70.06 8.62
N ALA A 29 1.00 -70.89 9.11
CA ALA A 29 -0.41 -70.53 9.29
C ALA A 29 -0.59 -69.39 10.30
N MET A 30 0.15 -69.40 11.41
CA MET A 30 0.14 -68.30 12.39
C MET A 30 0.66 -66.99 11.81
N VAL A 31 1.71 -67.03 10.98
CA VAL A 31 2.26 -65.83 10.33
C VAL A 31 1.26 -65.26 9.31
N VAL A 32 0.66 -66.09 8.47
CA VAL A 32 -0.37 -65.65 7.51
C VAL A 32 -1.59 -65.10 8.23
N PHE A 33 -2.05 -65.77 9.27
CA PHE A 33 -3.16 -65.28 10.11
C PHE A 33 -2.82 -63.94 10.76
N ALA A 34 -1.61 -63.77 11.29
CA ALA A 34 -1.18 -62.50 11.88
C ALA A 34 -1.18 -61.35 10.86
N ILE A 35 -0.71 -61.59 9.63
CA ILE A 35 -0.72 -60.57 8.56
C ILE A 35 -2.16 -60.18 8.21
N ILE A 36 -3.06 -61.15 8.05
CA ILE A 36 -4.47 -60.90 7.74
C ILE A 36 -5.16 -60.16 8.90
N ALA A 37 -4.93 -60.58 10.14
CA ALA A 37 -5.51 -59.98 11.34
C ALA A 37 -5.08 -58.51 11.50
N VAL A 38 -3.80 -58.20 11.26
CA VAL A 38 -3.30 -56.81 11.27
C VAL A 38 -3.94 -55.99 10.15
N GLY A 39 -4.07 -56.55 8.95
CA GLY A 39 -4.74 -55.89 7.84
C GLY A 39 -6.20 -55.54 8.14
N VAL A 40 -6.96 -56.48 8.72
CA VAL A 40 -8.36 -56.27 9.13
C VAL A 40 -8.47 -55.26 10.27
N ALA A 41 -7.58 -55.34 11.28
CA ALA A 41 -7.56 -54.39 12.38
C ALA A 41 -7.29 -52.95 11.90
N GLN A 42 -6.35 -52.76 10.98
CA GLN A 42 -6.10 -51.45 10.39
C GLN A 42 -7.28 -50.96 9.55
N ALA A 43 -7.91 -51.83 8.76
CA ALA A 43 -9.09 -51.49 7.99
C ALA A 43 -10.22 -51.00 8.91
N LEU A 44 -10.49 -51.68 10.04
CA LEU A 44 -11.48 -51.27 11.02
C LEU A 44 -11.16 -49.91 11.65
N VAL A 45 -9.89 -49.66 12.02
CA VAL A 45 -9.47 -48.37 12.58
C VAL A 45 -9.69 -47.23 11.56
N ILE A 46 -9.35 -47.46 10.30
CA ILE A 46 -9.55 -46.49 9.22
C ILE A 46 -11.05 -46.25 9.02
N SER A 47 -11.86 -47.30 8.94
CA SER A 47 -13.32 -47.18 8.81
C SER A 47 -13.95 -46.42 9.99
N SER A 48 -13.52 -46.68 11.23
CA SER A 48 -13.97 -45.94 12.41
C SER A 48 -13.56 -44.48 12.37
N LYS A 49 -12.33 -44.17 11.94
CA LYS A 49 -11.88 -42.78 11.79
C LYS A 49 -12.67 -42.03 10.72
N ILE A 50 -12.93 -42.66 9.57
CA ILE A 50 -13.74 -42.06 8.51
C ILE A 50 -15.19 -41.82 8.98
N ALA A 51 -15.78 -42.77 9.71
CA ALA A 51 -17.12 -42.62 10.27
C ALA A 51 -17.19 -41.47 11.29
N GLY A 52 -16.23 -41.39 12.21
CA GLY A 52 -16.13 -40.29 13.17
C GLY A 52 -15.93 -38.94 12.50
N ASP A 53 -15.08 -38.88 11.47
CA ASP A 53 -14.84 -37.66 10.70
C ASP A 53 -16.10 -37.22 9.92
N ALA A 54 -16.87 -38.15 9.36
CA ALA A 54 -18.16 -37.86 8.72
C ALA A 54 -19.21 -37.32 9.71
N GLN A 55 -19.24 -37.85 10.93
CA GLN A 55 -20.09 -37.33 12.00
C GLN A 55 -19.67 -35.91 12.40
N SER A 56 -18.39 -35.67 12.62
CA SER A 56 -17.85 -34.33 12.91
C SER A 56 -18.16 -33.34 11.79
N ARG A 57 -18.06 -33.77 10.52
CA ARG A 57 -18.44 -32.93 9.38
C ARG A 57 -19.91 -32.54 9.38
N THR A 58 -20.80 -33.43 9.83
CA THR A 58 -22.24 -33.13 9.95
C THR A 58 -22.49 -32.09 11.04
N VAL A 59 -21.81 -32.20 12.19
CA VAL A 59 -21.86 -31.19 13.25
C VAL A 59 -21.32 -29.85 12.74
N ALA A 60 -20.20 -29.87 12.01
CA ALA A 60 -19.61 -28.66 11.42
C ALA A 60 -20.56 -27.97 10.41
N LEU A 61 -21.30 -28.72 9.59
CA LEU A 61 -22.32 -28.16 8.69
C LEU A 61 -23.51 -27.55 9.43
N ASN A 62 -23.92 -28.14 10.56
CA ASN A 62 -24.96 -27.57 11.42
C ASN A 62 -24.48 -26.26 12.07
N LEU A 63 -23.22 -26.20 12.52
CA LEU A 63 -22.60 -24.97 13.02
C LEU A 63 -22.52 -23.88 11.93
N ASN A 64 -22.17 -24.26 10.69
CA ASN A 64 -22.20 -23.32 9.57
C ASN A 64 -23.61 -22.75 9.34
N THR A 65 -24.64 -23.58 9.38
CA THR A 65 -26.03 -23.14 9.21
C THR A 65 -26.45 -22.20 10.33
N ALA A 66 -26.15 -22.54 11.59
CA ALA A 66 -26.42 -21.67 12.73
C ALA A 66 -25.71 -20.31 12.62
N GLN A 67 -24.46 -20.31 12.15
CA GLN A 67 -23.72 -19.07 11.89
C GLN A 67 -24.38 -18.25 10.76
N LEU A 68 -24.78 -18.89 9.65
CA LEU A 68 -25.48 -18.20 8.56
C LEU A 68 -26.81 -17.60 9.02
N ASP A 69 -27.57 -18.31 9.86
CA ASP A 69 -28.82 -17.79 10.41
C ASP A 69 -28.56 -16.60 11.35
N TYR A 70 -27.51 -16.64 12.17
CA TYR A 70 -27.08 -15.49 12.96
C TYR A 70 -26.70 -14.29 12.08
N VAL A 71 -25.96 -14.52 11.00
CA VAL A 71 -25.59 -13.47 10.04
C VAL A 71 -26.84 -12.87 9.37
N ARG A 72 -27.84 -13.68 9.02
CA ARG A 72 -29.11 -13.19 8.45
C ARG A 72 -29.91 -12.28 9.38
N THR A 73 -29.69 -12.35 10.69
CA THR A 73 -30.31 -11.41 11.65
C THR A 73 -29.61 -10.06 11.74
N GLN A 74 -28.42 -9.94 11.15
CA GLN A 74 -27.64 -8.72 11.18
C GLN A 74 -27.85 -7.89 9.92
N SER A 75 -27.52 -6.60 10.02
CA SER A 75 -27.45 -5.75 8.85
C SER A 75 -26.30 -6.20 7.94
N PRO A 76 -26.52 -6.35 6.61
CA PRO A 76 -25.46 -6.66 5.64
C PRO A 76 -24.24 -5.73 5.72
N TYR A 77 -24.41 -4.51 6.22
CA TYR A 77 -23.31 -3.54 6.36
C TYR A 77 -22.49 -3.68 7.65
N SER A 78 -22.99 -4.40 8.66
CA SER A 78 -22.27 -4.63 9.92
C SER A 78 -21.52 -5.96 9.94
N ILE A 79 -21.77 -6.82 8.96
CA ILE A 79 -21.18 -8.16 8.90
C ILE A 79 -19.72 -8.05 8.42
N GLN A 80 -18.81 -8.67 9.18
CA GLN A 80 -17.37 -8.61 8.91
C GLN A 80 -16.79 -9.99 8.62
N SER A 81 -15.67 -10.01 7.90
CA SER A 81 -14.84 -11.21 7.75
C SER A 81 -14.11 -11.49 9.06
N SER A 82 -14.04 -12.76 9.44
CA SER A 82 -13.18 -13.26 10.52
C SER A 82 -11.83 -13.69 9.96
N SER A 83 -10.79 -13.71 10.79
CA SER A 83 -9.45 -14.16 10.39
C SER A 83 -9.05 -15.45 11.12
N GLN A 84 -7.96 -16.09 10.68
CA GLN A 84 -7.42 -17.26 11.39
C GLN A 84 -7.06 -16.97 12.86
N THR A 85 -6.66 -15.73 13.16
CA THR A 85 -6.29 -15.29 14.51
C THR A 85 -7.48 -14.76 15.31
N ALA A 86 -8.62 -14.54 14.67
CA ALA A 86 -9.87 -14.08 15.28
C ALA A 86 -11.06 -14.80 14.61
N PRO A 87 -11.30 -16.09 14.95
CA PRO A 87 -12.40 -16.87 14.38
C PRO A 87 -13.76 -16.27 14.77
N SER A 88 -14.80 -16.51 13.97
CA SER A 88 -16.14 -16.00 14.25
C SER A 88 -16.77 -16.68 15.46
N SER A 89 -16.47 -17.97 15.67
CA SER A 89 -16.87 -18.72 16.86
C SER A 89 -15.99 -19.95 17.06
N SER A 90 -15.91 -20.44 18.30
CA SER A 90 -15.32 -21.74 18.61
C SER A 90 -16.13 -22.43 19.70
N VAL A 91 -16.48 -23.70 19.48
CA VAL A 91 -17.32 -24.49 20.39
C VAL A 91 -16.73 -25.90 20.49
N THR A 92 -16.75 -26.47 21.70
CA THR A 92 -16.37 -27.87 21.92
C THR A 92 -17.63 -28.70 22.11
N ILE A 93 -17.80 -29.75 21.28
CA ILE A 93 -18.91 -30.70 21.36
C ILE A 93 -18.28 -32.08 21.47
N ASP A 94 -18.62 -32.83 22.53
CA ASP A 94 -18.10 -34.17 22.80
C ASP A 94 -16.56 -34.26 22.79
N GLY A 95 -15.90 -33.23 23.33
CA GLY A 95 -14.43 -33.14 23.40
C GLY A 95 -13.73 -32.78 22.09
N ILE A 96 -14.48 -32.60 20.99
CA ILE A 96 -13.95 -32.14 19.70
C ILE A 96 -14.15 -30.62 19.61
N LYS A 97 -13.06 -29.89 19.38
CA LYS A 97 -13.10 -28.44 19.20
C LYS A 97 -13.42 -28.10 17.75
N TYR A 98 -14.51 -27.39 17.52
CA TYR A 98 -14.90 -26.81 16.24
C TYR A 98 -14.51 -25.33 16.21
N THR A 99 -13.97 -24.87 15.09
CA THR A 99 -13.59 -23.47 14.87
C THR A 99 -14.19 -23.00 13.56
N THR A 100 -15.03 -21.98 13.65
CA THR A 100 -15.78 -21.41 12.53
C THR A 100 -15.09 -20.14 12.04
N PHE A 101 -14.97 -20.01 10.73
CA PHE A 101 -14.49 -18.84 10.03
C PHE A 101 -15.59 -18.34 9.08
N GLN A 102 -15.77 -17.04 9.05
CA GLN A 102 -16.64 -16.32 8.14
C GLN A 102 -15.80 -15.44 7.22
N THR A 103 -16.10 -15.45 5.92
CA THR A 103 -15.55 -14.51 4.94
C THR A 103 -16.70 -13.84 4.22
N VAL A 104 -16.65 -12.52 4.10
CA VAL A 104 -17.65 -11.75 3.37
C VAL A 104 -17.04 -11.02 2.18
N ALA A 105 -17.80 -10.95 1.10
CA ALA A 105 -17.46 -10.19 -0.08
C ALA A 105 -18.74 -9.62 -0.69
N TRP A 106 -18.71 -8.38 -1.17
CA TRP A 106 -19.79 -7.87 -2.02
C TRP A 106 -19.65 -8.52 -3.39
N THR A 107 -20.76 -8.93 -3.99
CA THR A 107 -20.79 -9.57 -5.31
C THR A 107 -21.73 -8.82 -6.23
N ASP A 108 -21.31 -8.60 -7.46
CA ASP A 108 -22.18 -8.03 -8.50
C ASP A 108 -23.18 -9.07 -9.05
N THR A 109 -24.03 -8.64 -9.97
CA THR A 109 -25.01 -9.54 -10.63
C THR A 109 -24.37 -10.62 -11.51
N SER A 110 -23.07 -10.52 -11.81
CA SER A 110 -22.30 -11.56 -12.50
C SER A 110 -21.71 -12.60 -11.55
N GLY A 111 -21.85 -12.40 -10.23
CA GLY A 111 -21.31 -13.27 -9.19
C GLY A 111 -19.82 -13.04 -8.91
N ALA A 112 -19.23 -11.97 -9.46
CA ALA A 112 -17.84 -11.62 -9.20
C ALA A 112 -17.71 -10.86 -7.88
N ASP A 113 -16.71 -11.21 -7.08
CA ASP A 113 -16.40 -10.47 -5.86
C ASP A 113 -15.90 -9.07 -6.20
N ARG A 114 -16.52 -8.08 -5.57
CA ARG A 114 -16.23 -6.66 -5.70
C ARG A 114 -15.83 -6.10 -4.35
N SER A 115 -14.84 -5.21 -4.37
CA SER A 115 -14.59 -4.33 -3.23
C SER A 115 -15.81 -3.43 -3.03
N CYS A 116 -16.11 -3.08 -1.77
CA CYS A 116 -16.99 -1.95 -1.50
C CYS A 116 -16.48 -0.71 -2.28
N GLY A 117 -17.38 0.01 -2.93
CA GLY A 117 -17.03 1.17 -3.76
C GLY A 117 -16.67 0.87 -5.22
N ALA A 118 -16.66 -0.39 -5.66
CA ALA A 118 -16.68 -0.69 -7.09
C ALA A 118 -18.04 -0.25 -7.66
N VAL A 119 -18.05 0.91 -8.29
CA VAL A 119 -19.21 1.52 -8.93
C VAL A 119 -19.52 0.76 -10.21
N ASP A 120 -20.26 -0.32 -10.07
CA ASP A 120 -21.31 -0.59 -11.05
C ASP A 120 -22.64 -0.33 -10.36
N SER A 121 -23.56 0.29 -11.08
CA SER A 121 -24.92 0.63 -10.63
C SER A 121 -25.80 -0.62 -10.39
N SER A 122 -25.17 -1.79 -10.26
CA SER A 122 -25.78 -3.10 -10.19
C SER A 122 -26.04 -3.51 -8.75
N PHE A 123 -27.05 -4.37 -8.56
CA PHE A 123 -27.38 -4.92 -7.26
C PHE A 123 -26.16 -5.66 -6.69
N GLN A 124 -25.63 -5.18 -5.57
CA GLN A 124 -24.58 -5.89 -4.86
C GLN A 124 -25.21 -6.79 -3.80
N LEU A 125 -25.01 -8.10 -3.94
CA LEU A 125 -25.36 -9.08 -2.92
C LEU A 125 -24.15 -9.29 -2.03
N LEU A 126 -24.36 -9.38 -0.72
CA LEU A 126 -23.30 -9.77 0.20
C LEU A 126 -23.18 -11.30 0.16
N ARG A 127 -22.06 -11.82 -0.35
CA ARG A 127 -21.73 -13.24 -0.23
C ARG A 127 -21.06 -13.49 1.10
N VAL A 128 -21.62 -14.43 1.86
CA VAL A 128 -21.09 -14.89 3.13
C VAL A 128 -20.70 -16.35 2.99
N ARG A 129 -19.41 -16.62 3.14
CA ARG A 129 -18.84 -17.96 3.22
C ARG A 129 -18.55 -18.31 4.66
N VAL A 130 -19.04 -19.45 5.13
CA VAL A 130 -18.74 -19.98 6.46
C VAL A 130 -18.01 -21.30 6.31
N GLU A 131 -16.83 -21.41 6.93
CA GLU A 131 -16.00 -22.60 6.97
C GLU A 131 -15.80 -23.05 8.41
N THR A 132 -16.06 -24.33 8.72
CA THR A 132 -15.76 -24.90 10.04
C THR A 132 -14.73 -26.01 9.91
N VAL A 133 -13.71 -25.95 10.78
CA VAL A 133 -12.68 -26.98 10.97
C VAL A 133 -12.81 -27.60 12.36
N TRP A 134 -12.36 -28.85 12.54
CA TRP A 134 -12.41 -29.53 13.83
C TRP A 134 -11.09 -30.18 14.21
N SER A 135 -10.84 -30.33 15.51
CA SER A 135 -9.54 -30.79 16.03
C SER A 135 -9.15 -32.20 15.61
N SER A 136 -10.11 -33.07 15.31
CA SER A 136 -9.89 -34.45 14.83
C SER A 136 -10.00 -34.60 13.31
N GLN A 137 -10.02 -33.49 12.56
CA GLN A 137 -10.16 -33.51 11.11
C GLN A 137 -9.01 -34.26 10.44
N LEU A 138 -9.34 -35.20 9.56
CA LEU A 138 -8.34 -35.88 8.73
C LEU A 138 -7.73 -34.88 7.73
N THR A 139 -6.43 -35.00 7.46
CA THR A 139 -5.71 -34.10 6.54
C THR A 139 -6.26 -34.14 5.10
N THR A 140 -6.89 -35.25 4.71
CA THR A 140 -7.54 -35.42 3.41
C THR A 140 -8.98 -34.93 3.37
N THR A 141 -9.60 -34.65 4.52
CA THR A 141 -11.00 -34.21 4.59
C THR A 141 -11.06 -32.70 4.39
N PRO A 142 -11.79 -32.20 3.37
CA PRO A 142 -11.97 -30.77 3.19
C PRO A 142 -12.80 -30.19 4.34
N LYS A 143 -12.59 -28.91 4.62
CA LYS A 143 -13.37 -28.14 5.59
C LYS A 143 -14.87 -28.24 5.27
N ALA A 144 -15.72 -28.12 6.29
CA ALA A 144 -17.14 -27.96 6.06
C ALA A 144 -17.40 -26.51 5.62
N THR A 145 -17.87 -26.30 4.39
CA THR A 145 -18.10 -24.96 3.81
C THR A 145 -19.58 -24.79 3.44
N SER A 146 -20.15 -23.64 3.81
CA SER A 146 -21.48 -23.20 3.40
C SER A 146 -21.42 -21.78 2.87
N ASP A 147 -22.03 -21.53 1.72
CA ASP A 147 -22.11 -20.21 1.09
C ASP A 147 -23.57 -19.72 1.10
N ALA A 148 -23.77 -18.44 1.38
CA ALA A 148 -25.06 -17.76 1.24
C ALA A 148 -24.90 -16.40 0.58
N LEU A 149 -25.91 -16.00 -0.19
CA LEU A 149 -26.07 -14.63 -0.68
C LEU A 149 -27.13 -13.94 0.17
N ILE A 150 -26.77 -12.79 0.71
CA ILE A 150 -27.65 -11.93 1.47
C ILE A 150 -27.90 -10.70 0.62
N SER A 151 -29.17 -10.47 0.26
CA SER A 151 -29.55 -9.19 -0.30
C SER A 151 -29.34 -8.14 0.78
N ALA A 152 -28.63 -7.07 0.44
CA ALA A 152 -28.83 -5.83 1.18
C ALA A 152 -30.33 -5.53 1.13
N ASP A 153 -30.95 -5.25 2.27
CA ASP A 153 -32.35 -4.86 2.25
C ASP A 153 -32.50 -3.58 1.39
N ASN A 154 -33.74 -3.23 1.11
CA ASN A 154 -34.22 -2.03 0.45
C ASN A 154 -33.58 -0.69 0.91
N THR A 155 -32.68 -0.65 1.90
CA THR A 155 -31.88 0.51 2.33
C THR A 155 -30.77 0.97 1.38
N ILE A 156 -30.22 0.12 0.48
CA ILE A 156 -29.30 0.66 -0.57
C ILE A 156 -30.07 1.64 -1.47
N LYS A 157 -31.36 1.37 -1.71
CA LYS A 157 -32.26 2.18 -2.53
C LYS A 157 -33.58 2.43 -1.81
N ASP A 158 -33.51 3.06 -0.64
CA ASP A 158 -34.71 3.62 -0.04
C ASP A 158 -35.24 4.68 -1.03
N PRO A 159 -36.48 4.59 -1.54
CA PRO A 159 -36.98 5.57 -2.50
C PRO A 159 -37.00 7.01 -1.97
N GLY A 160 -36.93 7.22 -0.64
CA GLY A 160 -36.82 8.53 0.00
C GLY A 160 -35.40 8.96 0.40
N ASN A 161 -34.46 8.02 0.55
CA ASN A 161 -33.11 8.28 1.07
C ASN A 161 -32.02 7.69 0.16
N GLY A 162 -30.75 8.03 0.38
CA GLY A 162 -29.61 7.44 -0.30
C GLY A 162 -28.64 6.75 0.67
N THR A 163 -27.58 6.20 0.09
CA THR A 163 -26.49 5.53 0.82
C THR A 163 -25.14 6.08 0.36
N ILE A 164 -24.24 6.32 1.31
CA ILE A 164 -22.85 6.70 1.07
C ILE A 164 -21.96 5.48 1.30
N PHE A 165 -21.18 5.12 0.27
CA PHE A 165 -20.21 4.02 0.30
C PHE A 165 -18.81 4.61 0.45
N ILE A 166 -18.12 4.31 1.55
CA ILE A 166 -16.79 4.83 1.80
C ILE A 166 -15.77 3.70 1.65
N LYS A 167 -14.75 3.92 0.82
CA LYS A 167 -13.58 3.05 0.71
C LYS A 167 -12.33 3.82 1.15
N VAL A 168 -11.53 3.21 2.02
CA VAL A 168 -10.20 3.72 2.36
C VAL A 168 -9.17 2.67 2.05
N THR A 169 -8.22 3.04 1.19
CA THR A 169 -7.18 2.15 0.68
C THR A 169 -5.81 2.64 1.16
N LYS A 170 -4.98 1.69 1.59
CA LYS A 170 -3.59 1.92 1.99
C LYS A 170 -2.66 1.96 0.78
N ALA A 171 -1.41 2.36 1.02
CA ALA A 171 -0.40 2.43 -0.03
C ALA A 171 -0.09 1.09 -0.71
N ASP A 172 -0.27 -0.02 -0.01
CA ASP A 172 -0.10 -1.38 -0.54
C ASP A 172 -1.33 -1.91 -1.32
N GLY A 173 -2.41 -1.13 -1.37
CA GLY A 173 -3.69 -1.51 -1.99
C GLY A 173 -4.66 -2.24 -1.05
N SER A 174 -4.27 -2.51 0.19
CA SER A 174 -5.14 -3.14 1.19
C SER A 174 -6.16 -2.15 1.78
N GLY A 175 -7.21 -2.68 2.40
CA GLY A 175 -8.20 -1.88 3.12
C GLY A 175 -7.65 -1.29 4.41
N TYR A 176 -7.99 -0.04 4.72
CA TYR A 176 -7.67 0.54 6.02
C TYR A 176 -8.75 0.23 7.04
N ALA A 177 -8.53 -0.79 7.88
CA ALA A 177 -9.48 -1.23 8.89
C ALA A 177 -9.53 -0.37 10.16
N ASN A 178 -10.69 -0.40 10.84
CA ASN A 178 -10.97 0.26 12.10
C ASN A 178 -10.78 1.80 12.10
N LEU A 179 -10.84 2.40 10.92
CA LEU A 179 -10.71 3.84 10.71
C LEU A 179 -12.01 4.52 11.10
N GLN A 180 -11.95 5.51 12.00
CA GLN A 180 -13.09 6.38 12.28
C GLN A 180 -13.06 7.56 11.32
N LEU A 181 -14.11 7.68 10.51
CA LEU A 181 -14.32 8.81 9.60
C LEU A 181 -15.39 9.74 10.18
N SER A 182 -15.50 10.94 9.60
CA SER A 182 -16.63 11.83 9.86
C SER A 182 -17.35 12.18 8.56
N ALA A 183 -18.66 12.38 8.64
CA ALA A 183 -19.46 12.84 7.52
C ALA A 183 -20.44 13.89 8.03
N LYS A 184 -20.58 15.00 7.31
CA LYS A 184 -21.49 16.09 7.66
C LYS A 184 -22.20 16.58 6.42
N SER A 185 -23.48 16.93 6.54
CA SER A 185 -24.15 17.71 5.48
C SER A 185 -23.47 19.07 5.36
N THR A 186 -23.61 19.71 4.20
CA THR A 186 -23.16 21.10 4.01
C THR A 186 -23.88 22.09 4.94
N SER A 187 -25.05 21.72 5.46
CA SER A 187 -25.76 22.46 6.52
C SER A 187 -25.22 22.21 7.94
N GLY A 188 -24.23 21.34 8.11
CA GLY A 188 -23.53 21.08 9.38
C GLY A 188 -24.04 19.88 10.18
N THR A 189 -25.08 19.18 9.73
CA THR A 189 -25.62 18.00 10.42
C THR A 189 -24.63 16.84 10.31
N ALA A 190 -24.14 16.35 11.45
CA ALA A 190 -23.25 15.19 11.48
C ALA A 190 -24.02 13.89 11.23
N LEU A 191 -23.43 13.02 10.42
CA LEU A 191 -23.88 11.64 10.22
C LEU A 191 -23.00 10.71 11.07
N THR A 192 -23.62 9.66 11.61
CA THR A 192 -22.88 8.58 12.26
C THR A 192 -22.19 7.75 11.19
N VAL A 193 -20.86 7.71 11.23
CA VAL A 193 -20.05 6.88 10.32
C VAL A 193 -19.52 5.69 11.11
N PRO A 194 -19.88 4.45 10.75
CA PRO A 194 -19.25 3.26 11.31
C PRO A 194 -17.75 3.25 11.03
N LYS A 195 -16.98 2.56 11.88
CA LYS A 195 -15.57 2.31 11.58
C LYS A 195 -15.45 1.44 10.34
N THR A 196 -14.38 1.63 9.57
CA THR A 196 -14.12 0.80 8.40
C THR A 196 -13.84 -0.66 8.79
N ASN A 197 -14.25 -1.61 7.95
CA ASN A 197 -13.95 -3.03 8.11
C ASN A 197 -12.54 -3.40 7.60
N THR A 198 -12.19 -4.69 7.59
CA THR A 198 -10.89 -5.20 7.10
C THR A 198 -10.57 -4.82 5.66
N ASP A 199 -11.60 -4.61 4.84
CA ASP A 199 -11.47 -4.20 3.45
C ASP A 199 -11.45 -2.66 3.31
N GLY A 200 -11.44 -1.90 4.40
CA GLY A 200 -11.43 -0.44 4.38
C GLY A 200 -12.79 0.17 4.05
N CYS A 201 -13.88 -0.57 4.26
CA CYS A 201 -15.22 -0.17 3.88
C CYS A 201 -16.01 0.39 5.06
N ALA A 202 -16.72 1.50 4.86
CA ALA A 202 -17.78 1.97 5.75
C ALA A 202 -19.02 2.38 4.94
N PHE A 203 -20.21 2.24 5.55
CA PHE A 203 -21.48 2.49 4.88
C PHE A 203 -22.34 3.40 5.74
N ILE A 204 -22.95 4.41 5.12
CA ILE A 204 -23.94 5.29 5.76
C ILE A 204 -25.24 5.16 4.98
N THR A 205 -26.24 4.52 5.55
CA THR A 205 -27.55 4.28 4.92
C THR A 205 -28.60 5.26 5.43
N GLY A 206 -29.72 5.42 4.71
CA GLY A 206 -30.82 6.28 5.15
C GLY A 206 -30.44 7.77 5.14
N VAL A 207 -29.53 8.16 4.26
CA VAL A 207 -29.03 9.54 4.14
C VAL A 207 -30.03 10.35 3.34
N ALA A 208 -30.57 11.43 3.91
CA ALA A 208 -31.47 12.31 3.17
C ALA A 208 -30.79 12.86 1.89
N PRO A 209 -31.53 13.13 0.81
CA PRO A 209 -30.95 13.76 -0.38
C PRO A 209 -30.32 15.12 -0.04
N GLY A 210 -29.10 15.36 -0.51
CA GLY A 210 -28.34 16.57 -0.17
C GLY A 210 -26.85 16.48 -0.48
N SER A 211 -26.11 17.54 -0.14
CA SER A 211 -24.66 17.59 -0.29
C SER A 211 -23.97 17.29 1.05
N TYR A 212 -22.94 16.46 1.00
CA TYR A 212 -22.25 15.94 2.17
C TYR A 212 -20.74 16.01 1.97
N THR A 213 -20.03 16.30 3.05
CA THR A 213 -18.57 16.22 3.12
C THR A 213 -18.19 15.04 4.00
N VAL A 214 -17.42 14.11 3.45
CA VAL A 214 -16.80 13.01 4.20
C VAL A 214 -15.34 13.37 4.41
N THR A 215 -14.86 13.22 5.64
CA THR A 215 -13.52 13.64 6.05
C THR A 215 -12.80 12.50 6.76
N ALA A 216 -11.58 12.23 6.30
CA ALA A 216 -10.57 11.45 6.98
C ALA A 216 -9.61 12.39 7.71
N ASP A 217 -9.55 12.29 9.03
CA ASP A 217 -8.71 13.15 9.87
C ASP A 217 -8.07 12.32 10.98
N ILE A 218 -6.93 11.70 10.65
CA ILE A 218 -6.15 10.92 11.60
C ILE A 218 -4.74 11.45 11.65
N THR A 219 -4.31 11.82 12.86
CA THR A 219 -2.94 12.25 13.12
C THR A 219 -1.94 11.18 12.70
N GLY A 220 -0.93 11.57 11.93
CA GLY A 220 0.12 10.67 11.44
C GLY A 220 -0.27 9.93 10.16
N ASN A 221 -1.45 10.18 9.61
CA ASN A 221 -1.83 9.68 8.29
C ASN A 221 -1.75 10.78 7.24
N VAL A 222 -1.62 10.38 5.99
CA VAL A 222 -1.47 11.28 4.86
C VAL A 222 -2.15 10.68 3.63
N ASP A 223 -2.69 11.52 2.74
CA ASP A 223 -3.22 11.07 1.45
C ASP A 223 -2.15 11.03 0.35
N ARG A 224 -2.52 10.51 -0.83
CA ARG A 224 -1.66 10.54 -2.04
C ARG A 224 -1.27 11.95 -2.53
N LYS A 225 -1.85 13.02 -1.98
CA LYS A 225 -1.45 14.40 -2.25
C LYS A 225 -0.53 14.96 -1.15
N HIS A 226 -0.08 14.09 -0.25
CA HIS A 226 0.76 14.40 0.90
C HIS A 226 0.09 15.36 1.91
N GLN A 227 -1.24 15.34 1.99
CA GLN A 227 -2.02 16.13 2.95
C GLN A 227 -2.23 15.35 4.25
N LYS A 228 -1.74 15.89 5.37
CA LYS A 228 -1.75 15.23 6.69
C LYS A 228 -3.07 15.28 7.44
N THR A 229 -3.87 16.32 7.23
CA THR A 229 -5.01 16.61 8.12
C THR A 229 -6.24 16.96 7.31
N SER A 230 -7.38 16.42 7.78
CA SER A 230 -8.72 16.77 7.30
C SER A 230 -8.92 16.61 5.78
N VAL A 231 -8.47 15.49 5.22
CA VAL A 231 -8.69 15.16 3.81
C VAL A 231 -10.18 14.93 3.59
N SER A 232 -10.79 15.76 2.77
CA SER A 232 -12.25 15.83 2.63
C SER A 232 -12.69 15.66 1.19
N GLN A 233 -13.80 14.94 0.98
CA GLN A 233 -14.46 14.82 -0.32
C GLN A 233 -15.93 15.25 -0.19
N VAL A 234 -16.37 16.07 -1.13
CA VAL A 234 -17.76 16.53 -1.22
C VAL A 234 -18.49 15.65 -2.24
N LEU A 235 -19.67 15.17 -1.87
CA LEU A 235 -20.54 14.37 -2.73
C LEU A 235 -21.99 14.81 -2.62
N ASN A 236 -22.79 14.44 -3.63
CA ASN A 236 -24.22 14.73 -3.66
C ASN A 236 -25.00 13.41 -3.65
N VAL A 237 -25.86 13.26 -2.66
CA VAL A 237 -26.74 12.10 -2.48
C VAL A 237 -28.11 12.44 -3.04
N THR A 238 -28.64 11.59 -3.92
CA THR A 238 -30.02 11.64 -4.40
C THR A 238 -30.85 10.49 -3.82
N ALA A 239 -32.16 10.64 -3.79
CA ALA A 239 -33.06 9.59 -3.28
C ALA A 239 -32.93 8.30 -4.13
N GLY A 240 -32.91 7.14 -3.47
CA GLY A 240 -32.72 5.84 -4.10
C GLY A 240 -31.32 5.59 -4.68
N SER A 241 -30.33 6.43 -4.36
CA SER A 241 -28.98 6.34 -4.91
C SER A 241 -27.94 5.80 -3.92
N ALA A 242 -26.90 5.21 -4.50
CA ALA A 242 -25.70 4.73 -3.84
C ALA A 242 -24.50 5.56 -4.35
N VAL A 243 -23.87 6.35 -3.49
CA VAL A 243 -22.80 7.26 -3.88
C VAL A 243 -21.47 6.81 -3.27
N PRO A 244 -20.47 6.42 -4.09
CA PRO A 244 -19.15 6.08 -3.58
C PRO A 244 -18.33 7.32 -3.25
N VAL A 245 -17.47 7.18 -2.25
CA VAL A 245 -16.39 8.10 -1.90
C VAL A 245 -15.17 7.27 -1.55
N SER A 246 -13.98 7.70 -1.99
CA SER A 246 -12.77 6.89 -1.86
C SER A 246 -11.59 7.74 -1.43
N PHE A 247 -10.84 7.24 -0.45
CA PHE A 247 -9.63 7.85 0.06
C PHE A 247 -8.47 6.88 -0.13
N ASP A 248 -7.37 7.38 -0.69
CA ASP A 248 -6.07 6.75 -0.53
C ASP A 248 -5.41 7.43 0.66
N TYR A 249 -5.35 6.73 1.79
CA TYR A 249 -4.97 7.31 3.07
C TYR A 249 -4.26 6.25 3.91
N ASP A 250 -3.03 6.54 4.34
CA ASP A 250 -2.20 5.59 5.08
C ASP A 250 -1.35 6.31 6.12
N VAL A 251 -0.72 5.57 7.03
CA VAL A 251 0.25 6.13 7.98
C VAL A 251 1.43 6.69 7.20
N ASP A 252 1.86 7.91 7.52
CA ASP A 252 2.89 8.61 6.76
C ASP A 252 4.26 7.88 6.79
N THR A 253 5.06 8.17 5.77
CA THR A 253 6.51 7.93 5.81
C THR A 253 7.18 9.26 6.11
N SER A 254 7.94 9.29 7.19
CA SER A 254 8.54 10.47 7.79
C SER A 254 10.00 10.66 7.37
N VAL A 255 10.25 11.10 6.13
CA VAL A 255 11.61 11.16 5.56
C VAL A 255 12.44 12.27 6.23
N ASN A 256 13.55 11.89 6.84
CA ASN A 256 14.53 12.82 7.40
C ASN A 256 15.42 13.37 6.27
N LEU A 257 15.53 14.69 6.19
CA LEU A 257 16.24 15.36 5.11
C LEU A 257 17.52 16.03 5.55
N SER A 258 18.50 15.93 4.66
CA SER A 258 19.74 16.69 4.73
C SER A 258 20.01 17.32 3.37
N TYR A 259 20.57 18.54 3.38
CA TYR A 259 20.99 19.26 2.18
C TYR A 259 22.51 19.47 2.23
N PRO A 260 23.32 18.40 2.22
CA PRO A 260 24.76 18.53 2.36
C PRO A 260 25.36 19.24 1.15
N THR A 261 26.35 20.08 1.43
CA THR A 261 27.05 20.89 0.43
C THR A 261 28.55 20.60 0.38
N GLY A 262 29.05 19.75 1.29
CA GLY A 262 30.49 19.46 1.44
C GLY A 262 31.33 20.67 1.85
N GLN A 263 30.69 21.79 2.23
CA GLN A 263 31.33 23.06 2.52
C GLN A 263 30.89 23.57 3.90
N SER A 264 31.80 24.25 4.61
CA SER A 264 31.48 24.95 5.86
C SER A 264 30.93 26.35 5.61
N ASN A 265 30.13 26.85 6.56
CA ASN A 265 29.56 28.21 6.56
C ASN A 265 28.73 28.55 5.31
N VAL A 266 27.90 27.60 4.87
CA VAL A 266 26.99 27.78 3.72
C VAL A 266 25.64 28.30 4.20
N SER A 267 25.13 29.33 3.52
CA SER A 267 23.79 29.85 3.71
C SER A 267 22.81 29.15 2.75
N TYR A 268 21.65 28.77 3.27
CA TYR A 268 20.55 28.18 2.49
C TYR A 268 19.48 29.23 2.21
N PRO A 269 18.74 29.11 1.09
CA PRO A 269 17.66 30.04 0.81
C PRO A 269 16.45 29.76 1.68
N SER A 270 15.76 30.82 2.11
CA SER A 270 14.54 30.70 2.93
C SER A 270 13.35 30.15 2.15
N ASP A 271 13.38 30.28 0.83
CA ASP A 271 12.35 29.94 -0.14
C ASP A 271 12.80 28.80 -1.07
N LEU A 272 13.75 27.95 -0.63
CA LEU A 272 14.13 26.76 -1.39
C LEU A 272 12.88 25.93 -1.72
N ILE A 273 12.79 25.41 -2.93
CA ILE A 273 11.80 24.38 -3.27
C ILE A 273 12.53 23.07 -3.39
N THR A 274 11.97 22.00 -2.84
CA THR A 274 12.41 20.63 -3.07
C THR A 274 11.31 19.91 -3.83
N THR A 275 11.64 19.42 -5.03
CA THR A 275 10.69 18.64 -5.84
C THR A 275 10.92 17.16 -5.59
N TRP A 276 9.90 16.52 -5.04
CA TRP A 276 9.75 15.09 -4.86
C TRP A 276 9.08 14.48 -6.07
N PHE A 277 9.49 13.26 -6.42
CA PHE A 277 8.80 12.50 -7.45
C PHE A 277 8.86 11.00 -7.20
N THR A 278 7.77 10.34 -7.58
CA THR A 278 7.61 8.89 -7.56
C THR A 278 6.62 8.50 -8.64
N SER A 279 6.77 7.31 -9.22
CA SER A 279 5.79 6.78 -10.17
C SER A 279 4.49 6.32 -9.49
N ALA A 280 4.41 6.38 -8.16
CA ALA A 280 3.19 6.08 -7.41
C ALA A 280 2.17 7.23 -7.39
N ASP A 281 2.59 8.48 -7.63
CA ASP A 281 1.75 9.67 -7.50
C ASP A 281 1.18 10.13 -8.85
N ILE A 282 0.02 10.80 -8.79
CA ILE A 282 -0.65 11.39 -9.95
C ILE A 282 -1.15 12.79 -9.54
N PRO A 283 -0.51 13.89 -9.99
CA PRO A 283 0.70 13.92 -10.81
C PRO A 283 1.93 13.37 -10.05
N PRO A 284 2.96 12.86 -10.75
CA PRO A 284 4.10 12.19 -10.12
C PRO A 284 5.08 13.13 -9.42
N TYR A 285 4.68 14.37 -9.15
CA TYR A 285 5.52 15.42 -8.57
C TYR A 285 4.81 16.08 -7.39
N TYR A 286 5.56 16.30 -6.32
CA TYR A 286 5.14 17.03 -5.14
C TYR A 286 6.24 18.00 -4.73
N THR A 287 5.90 19.21 -4.32
CA THR A 287 6.88 20.24 -3.95
C THR A 287 6.72 20.65 -2.50
N VAL A 288 7.85 20.77 -1.79
CA VAL A 288 7.92 21.32 -0.44
C VAL A 288 8.76 22.59 -0.46
N SER A 289 8.36 23.61 0.27
CA SER A 289 9.10 24.87 0.40
C SER A 289 9.96 24.93 1.66
N GLY A 290 11.00 25.77 1.60
CA GLY A 290 12.05 25.91 2.61
C GLY A 290 13.08 24.77 2.57
N THR A 291 13.85 24.67 3.66
CA THR A 291 14.81 23.58 3.90
C THR A 291 14.36 22.73 5.08
N PRO A 292 13.25 21.98 4.96
CA PRO A 292 12.73 21.18 6.06
C PRO A 292 13.72 20.07 6.42
N SER A 293 13.89 19.79 7.71
CA SER A 293 14.64 18.62 8.19
C SER A 293 13.84 17.32 8.10
N LYS A 294 12.53 17.42 7.84
CA LYS A 294 11.60 16.30 7.77
C LYS A 294 10.47 16.59 6.79
N VAL A 295 10.12 15.63 5.95
CA VAL A 295 8.94 15.68 5.08
C VAL A 295 8.18 14.38 5.22
N ASP A 296 6.86 14.50 5.35
CA ASP A 296 5.99 13.35 5.55
C ASP A 296 5.23 13.09 4.25
N LEU A 297 5.40 11.90 3.70
CA LEU A 297 4.93 11.49 2.38
C LEU A 297 3.99 10.29 2.49
N PHE A 298 3.16 10.11 1.47
CA PHE A 298 2.34 8.91 1.35
C PHE A 298 3.28 7.72 1.14
N PRO A 299 3.07 6.56 1.78
CA PRO A 299 3.98 5.45 1.57
C PRO A 299 4.02 5.00 0.11
N ALA A 300 5.22 4.67 -0.36
CA ALA A 300 5.47 4.20 -1.72
C ALA A 300 6.40 2.98 -1.67
N PRO A 301 5.93 1.83 -1.14
CA PRO A 301 6.80 0.70 -0.80
C PRO A 301 7.49 0.05 -2.00
N LYS A 302 6.91 0.19 -3.20
CA LYS A 302 7.44 -0.43 -4.44
C LYS A 302 8.37 0.48 -5.24
N THR A 303 8.11 1.78 -5.21
CA THR A 303 8.76 2.75 -6.11
C THR A 303 9.69 3.69 -5.35
N GLY A 304 9.47 3.89 -4.05
CA GLY A 304 10.19 4.85 -3.24
C GLY A 304 9.97 6.30 -3.72
N TYR A 305 10.80 7.20 -3.21
CA TYR A 305 10.83 8.60 -3.63
C TYR A 305 12.24 9.05 -3.95
N SER A 306 12.38 9.83 -5.02
CA SER A 306 13.55 10.67 -5.24
C SER A 306 13.15 12.13 -5.03
N ALA A 307 14.13 12.94 -4.67
CA ALA A 307 13.98 14.37 -4.56
C ALA A 307 15.17 15.12 -5.15
N VAL A 308 14.89 16.30 -5.67
CA VAL A 308 15.88 17.26 -6.16
C VAL A 308 15.63 18.61 -5.49
N ALA A 309 16.70 19.33 -5.16
CA ALA A 309 16.59 20.73 -4.81
C ALA A 309 16.26 21.51 -6.08
N GLY A 310 15.35 22.47 -6.00
CA GLY A 310 14.83 23.22 -7.14
C GLY A 310 13.40 22.83 -7.52
N THR A 311 12.70 23.77 -8.17
CA THR A 311 11.42 23.51 -8.85
C THR A 311 11.67 22.80 -10.17
N LEU A 312 11.38 21.51 -10.26
CA LEU A 312 11.45 20.74 -11.51
C LEU A 312 10.13 20.90 -12.28
N VAL A 313 10.20 21.41 -13.51
CA VAL A 313 9.05 21.49 -14.42
C VAL A 313 9.37 20.64 -15.66
N PRO A 314 8.82 19.41 -15.77
CA PRO A 314 9.16 18.50 -16.85
C PRO A 314 8.68 19.00 -18.21
N ALA A 315 9.31 18.51 -19.28
CA ALA A 315 8.90 18.77 -20.65
C ALA A 315 7.66 17.94 -21.03
N GLN A 316 6.48 18.37 -20.59
CA GLN A 316 5.20 17.73 -20.92
C GLN A 316 4.38 18.54 -21.95
N GLY A 317 5.03 19.05 -23.00
CA GLY A 317 4.36 19.84 -24.04
C GLY A 317 4.02 21.29 -23.64
N VAL A 318 4.54 21.77 -22.51
CA VAL A 318 4.44 23.17 -22.08
C VAL A 318 5.69 23.97 -22.50
N ALA A 319 5.51 25.25 -22.85
CA ALA A 319 6.59 26.11 -23.33
C ALA A 319 7.60 26.52 -22.24
N THR A 320 7.23 26.42 -20.95
CA THR A 320 8.05 26.80 -19.81
C THR A 320 8.47 25.57 -19.02
N THR A 321 9.66 25.05 -19.29
CA THR A 321 10.25 23.91 -18.57
C THR A 321 11.33 24.36 -17.59
N CYS A 322 11.67 23.51 -16.63
CA CYS A 322 12.81 23.72 -15.75
C CYS A 322 13.43 22.38 -15.42
N LEU A 323 14.48 22.03 -16.16
CA LEU A 323 15.10 20.70 -16.15
C LEU A 323 16.44 20.70 -15.41
N SER A 324 17.12 21.87 -15.32
CA SER A 324 18.40 22.03 -14.62
C SER A 324 18.48 21.45 -13.21
N PRO A 325 17.44 21.58 -12.35
CA PRO A 325 17.48 21.04 -10.99
C PRO A 325 17.72 19.53 -10.89
N ASP A 326 17.38 18.80 -11.94
CA ASP A 326 17.36 17.35 -11.95
C ASP A 326 18.60 16.79 -12.67
N PRO A 327 19.53 16.13 -11.94
CA PRO A 327 20.71 15.51 -12.53
C PRO A 327 20.42 14.57 -13.70
N GLY A 328 19.28 13.88 -13.70
CA GLY A 328 18.92 12.94 -14.74
C GLY A 328 18.64 13.56 -16.11
N ASN A 329 18.55 14.90 -16.21
CA ASN A 329 18.39 15.61 -17.48
C ASN A 329 19.71 16.18 -18.02
N TRP A 330 20.84 15.91 -17.37
CA TRP A 330 22.16 16.38 -17.82
C TRP A 330 22.85 15.29 -18.64
N ASP A 331 22.64 15.32 -19.95
CA ASP A 331 23.24 14.33 -20.89
C ASP A 331 24.77 14.43 -20.92
N ALA A 332 25.46 13.32 -21.19
CA ALA A 332 26.91 13.28 -21.38
C ALA A 332 27.37 14.25 -22.48
N GLY A 333 28.55 14.84 -22.32
CA GLY A 333 29.06 15.79 -23.31
C GLY A 333 30.36 16.47 -22.93
N ASN A 334 30.88 17.29 -23.85
CA ASN A 334 32.08 18.08 -23.64
C ASN A 334 31.72 19.48 -23.16
N VAL A 335 32.11 19.83 -21.94
CA VAL A 335 31.91 21.16 -21.35
C VAL A 335 33.25 21.71 -20.89
N GLY A 336 33.60 22.92 -21.34
CA GLY A 336 34.89 23.53 -20.99
C GLY A 336 36.12 22.69 -21.40
N GLY A 337 35.99 21.88 -22.46
CA GLY A 337 37.06 20.98 -22.93
C GLY A 337 37.22 19.70 -22.09
N LYS A 338 36.34 19.43 -21.13
CA LYS A 338 36.30 18.18 -20.36
C LYS A 338 35.12 17.33 -20.79
N ALA A 339 35.36 16.04 -20.99
CA ALA A 339 34.30 15.05 -21.19
C ALA A 339 33.62 14.74 -19.86
N LEU A 340 32.29 14.82 -19.84
CA LEU A 340 31.44 14.53 -18.68
C LEU A 340 30.50 13.36 -19.01
N LEU A 341 30.25 12.52 -18.02
CA LEU A 341 29.28 11.41 -18.08
C LEU A 341 27.85 11.94 -17.94
N ASP A 342 26.85 11.08 -18.16
CA ASP A 342 25.46 11.40 -17.86
C ASP A 342 25.30 11.72 -16.36
N GLY A 343 24.43 12.70 -16.07
CA GLY A 343 24.06 13.02 -14.70
C GLY A 343 23.20 11.90 -14.11
N VAL A 344 23.47 11.56 -12.86
CA VAL A 344 22.80 10.44 -12.18
C VAL A 344 21.96 10.98 -11.04
N ARG A 345 20.67 10.66 -11.04
CA ARG A 345 19.79 10.94 -9.90
C ARG A 345 20.19 10.08 -8.71
N GLN A 346 20.00 10.62 -7.51
CA GLN A 346 20.11 9.80 -6.32
C GLN A 346 19.01 8.73 -6.30
N ASP A 347 19.39 7.51 -5.90
CA ASP A 347 18.48 6.38 -5.83
C ASP A 347 17.26 6.69 -4.97
N PRO A 348 16.05 6.26 -5.39
CA PRO A 348 14.85 6.45 -4.60
C PRO A 348 14.98 5.82 -3.21
N VAL A 349 14.53 6.53 -2.19
CA VAL A 349 14.40 5.97 -0.84
C VAL A 349 13.10 5.21 -0.70
N THR A 350 13.16 3.98 -0.22
CA THR A 350 11.96 3.20 0.07
C THR A 350 11.14 3.89 1.16
N ALA A 351 9.86 4.13 0.88
CA ALA A 351 8.92 4.76 1.80
C ALA A 351 7.90 3.73 2.30
N LEU A 352 8.18 3.13 3.46
CA LEU A 352 7.28 2.20 4.14
C LEU A 352 6.42 2.95 5.17
N PRO A 353 5.16 2.54 5.39
CA PRO A 353 4.31 3.16 6.41
C PRO A 353 4.96 3.18 7.79
N ASN A 354 4.85 4.29 8.52
CA ASN A 354 5.40 4.48 9.87
C ASN A 354 6.93 4.26 9.97
N THR A 355 7.67 4.67 8.94
CA THR A 355 9.13 4.64 8.94
C THR A 355 9.72 6.03 8.74
N SER A 356 10.97 6.21 9.14
CA SER A 356 11.67 7.49 9.01
C SER A 356 13.02 7.32 8.32
N PRO A 357 13.04 7.04 7.00
CA PRO A 357 14.28 6.85 6.29
C PRO A 357 15.00 8.19 6.10
N ASN A 358 16.32 8.13 5.88
CA ASN A 358 17.13 9.33 5.60
C ASN A 358 17.24 9.53 4.09
N TYR A 359 17.11 10.77 3.64
CA TYR A 359 17.39 11.15 2.26
C TYR A 359 18.26 12.41 2.22
N THR A 360 19.18 12.42 1.26
CA THR A 360 20.08 13.54 1.01
C THR A 360 19.62 14.21 -0.27
N VAL A 361 19.35 15.51 -0.21
CA VAL A 361 18.98 16.28 -1.40
C VAL A 361 20.25 16.96 -1.91
N PRO A 362 20.78 16.57 -3.08
CA PRO A 362 22.03 17.11 -3.59
C PRO A 362 21.86 18.57 -4.02
N MET A 363 22.87 19.38 -3.70
CA MET A 363 22.95 20.81 -4.03
C MET A 363 24.39 21.19 -4.38
N GLY A 364 24.56 22.28 -5.12
CA GLY A 364 25.86 22.90 -5.33
C GLY A 364 26.07 24.13 -4.44
N VAL A 365 27.29 24.66 -4.44
CA VAL A 365 27.66 25.87 -3.70
C VAL A 365 28.24 26.92 -4.63
N VAL A 366 27.71 28.13 -4.55
CA VAL A 366 28.25 29.31 -5.21
C VAL A 366 28.82 30.26 -4.15
N GLN A 367 30.05 30.72 -4.35
CA GLN A 367 30.61 31.85 -3.62
C GLN A 367 30.24 33.14 -4.34
N ALA A 368 29.61 34.06 -3.62
CA ALA A 368 29.33 35.40 -4.13
C ALA A 368 30.37 36.40 -3.61
N THR A 369 30.90 37.26 -4.48
CA THR A 369 31.87 38.31 -4.13
C THR A 369 31.38 39.67 -4.63
N GLY A 370 31.85 40.75 -4.00
CA GLY A 370 31.44 42.13 -4.31
C GLY A 370 30.35 42.69 -3.40
N LEU A 371 29.93 41.97 -2.36
CA LEU A 371 29.07 42.51 -1.31
C LEU A 371 29.84 43.55 -0.48
N PRO A 372 29.25 44.72 -0.16
CA PRO A 372 29.87 45.68 0.72
C PRO A 372 30.12 45.08 2.12
N SER A 373 31.16 45.58 2.80
CA SER A 373 31.54 45.12 4.14
C SER A 373 30.55 45.63 5.20
N ASN A 374 30.33 44.85 6.25
CA ASN A 374 29.57 45.22 7.46
C ASN A 374 28.11 45.62 7.20
N GLY A 375 27.28 44.64 6.88
CA GLY A 375 25.84 44.83 6.72
C GLY A 375 25.07 43.53 6.66
N THR A 376 23.75 43.64 6.75
CA THR A 376 22.82 42.56 6.41
C THR A 376 22.21 42.86 5.05
N TYR A 377 22.33 41.93 4.13
CA TYR A 377 21.87 42.07 2.75
C TYR A 377 20.90 40.96 2.40
N THR A 378 19.87 41.33 1.63
CA THR A 378 19.04 40.37 0.91
C THR A 378 19.74 40.06 -0.40
N VAL A 379 20.34 38.88 -0.48
CA VAL A 379 20.96 38.33 -1.69
C VAL A 379 19.93 37.50 -2.43
N VAL A 380 19.88 37.66 -3.75
CA VAL A 380 18.97 36.95 -4.64
C VAL A 380 19.79 36.20 -5.67
N ALA A 381 19.55 34.90 -5.77
CA ALA A 381 20.01 34.08 -6.88
C ALA A 381 18.84 33.84 -7.84
N SER A 382 19.03 34.14 -9.12
CA SER A 382 18.03 33.92 -10.17
C SER A 382 18.61 33.01 -11.24
N SER A 383 17.82 32.06 -11.75
CA SER A 383 18.21 31.24 -12.90
C SER A 383 18.59 32.15 -14.07
N ALA A 384 19.74 31.91 -14.68
CA ALA A 384 20.23 32.66 -15.82
C ALA A 384 20.06 31.84 -17.11
N ALA A 385 20.50 32.41 -18.25
CA ALA A 385 20.59 31.65 -19.49
C ALA A 385 21.46 30.41 -19.29
N ALA A 386 21.00 29.27 -19.80
CA ALA A 386 21.70 28.01 -19.65
C ALA A 386 23.11 28.09 -20.25
N ALA A 387 24.12 27.71 -19.46
CA ALA A 387 25.47 27.53 -19.97
C ALA A 387 25.58 26.25 -20.81
N SER A 388 26.73 26.05 -21.49
CA SER A 388 26.98 24.85 -22.28
C SER A 388 26.76 23.57 -21.46
N GLY A 389 25.85 22.72 -21.90
CA GLY A 389 25.51 21.45 -21.27
C GLY A 389 24.53 21.53 -20.09
N ASP A 390 24.04 22.71 -19.71
CA ASP A 390 22.91 22.87 -18.79
C ASP A 390 21.59 22.68 -19.56
N PRO A 391 20.69 21.75 -19.15
CA PRO A 391 19.42 21.52 -19.83
C PRO A 391 18.42 22.68 -19.69
N GLY A 392 18.73 23.65 -18.83
CA GLY A 392 18.06 24.94 -18.75
C GLY A 392 16.82 25.00 -17.86
N CYS A 393 16.46 26.24 -17.52
CA CYS A 393 15.29 26.55 -16.71
C CYS A 393 14.53 27.78 -17.25
N ALA A 394 13.69 27.55 -18.27
CA ALA A 394 12.88 28.57 -18.90
C ALA A 394 11.73 29.08 -18.02
N ALA A 395 11.23 28.26 -17.09
CA ALA A 395 10.22 28.67 -16.12
C ALA A 395 10.73 29.75 -15.14
N GLY A 396 12.05 29.91 -15.03
CA GLY A 396 12.68 30.81 -14.09
C GLY A 396 12.64 30.28 -12.66
N GLN A 397 13.72 30.50 -11.92
CA GLN A 397 13.78 30.26 -10.47
C GLN A 397 14.42 31.46 -9.79
N LYS A 398 13.98 31.71 -8.56
CA LYS A 398 14.50 32.77 -7.71
C LYS A 398 14.56 32.28 -6.28
N TYR A 399 15.72 32.50 -5.65
CA TYR A 399 15.97 32.14 -4.26
C TYR A 399 16.56 33.32 -3.50
N THR A 400 16.13 33.46 -2.24
CA THR A 400 16.42 34.60 -1.39
C THR A 400 17.23 34.17 -0.16
N PHE A 401 18.28 34.93 0.13
CA PHE A 401 19.19 34.68 1.25
C PHE A 401 19.32 35.94 2.11
N SER A 402 19.27 35.76 3.42
CA SER A 402 19.61 36.81 4.39
C SER A 402 21.05 36.65 4.82
N ILE A 403 21.94 37.47 4.27
CA ILE A 403 23.39 37.37 4.50
C ILE A 403 23.85 38.49 5.42
N LYS A 404 24.38 38.14 6.59
CA LYS A 404 25.19 39.06 7.40
C LYS A 404 26.63 38.97 6.91
N ASN A 405 27.08 39.98 6.17
CA ASN A 405 28.32 39.85 5.42
C ASN A 405 29.57 40.16 6.27
N ASN A 406 30.49 39.19 6.32
CA ASN A 406 31.88 39.33 6.76
C ASN A 406 32.89 38.96 5.63
N GLY A 407 32.49 39.00 4.35
CA GLY A 407 33.38 38.70 3.23
C GLY A 407 32.66 38.21 1.96
N SER A 408 32.95 36.97 1.54
CA SER A 408 32.43 36.34 0.33
C SER A 408 31.52 35.16 0.70
N PRO A 409 30.20 35.37 0.88
CA PRO A 409 29.29 34.34 1.36
C PRO A 409 29.20 33.14 0.41
N LYS A 410 29.00 31.96 0.99
CA LYS A 410 28.73 30.71 0.27
C LYS A 410 27.24 30.44 0.30
N LEU A 411 26.64 30.23 -0.87
CA LEU A 411 25.21 30.07 -1.07
C LEU A 411 24.95 28.66 -1.60
N ALA A 412 24.10 27.89 -0.92
CA ALA A 412 23.61 26.61 -1.42
C ALA A 412 22.55 26.86 -2.49
N LEU A 413 22.73 26.28 -3.68
CA LEU A 413 21.79 26.42 -4.79
C LEU A 413 21.54 25.05 -5.45
N PRO A 414 20.35 24.82 -6.02
CA PRO A 414 20.11 23.72 -6.93
C PRO A 414 21.08 23.69 -8.11
N TYR A 415 21.15 22.55 -8.79
CA TYR A 415 21.87 22.46 -10.06
C TYR A 415 21.28 23.38 -11.13
N GLY A 416 22.15 23.89 -12.00
CA GLY A 416 21.81 24.87 -13.04
C GLY A 416 22.71 26.10 -13.08
N THR A 417 22.40 27.00 -13.99
CA THR A 417 23.12 28.27 -14.18
C THR A 417 22.42 29.41 -13.46
N TRP A 418 23.16 30.10 -12.58
CA TRP A 418 22.65 31.11 -11.66
C TRP A 418 23.32 32.45 -11.87
N SER A 419 22.54 33.52 -11.77
CA SER A 419 23.03 34.89 -11.59
C SER A 419 22.77 35.31 -10.14
N VAL A 420 23.72 36.03 -9.53
CA VAL A 420 23.60 36.45 -8.12
C VAL A 420 23.62 37.97 -8.04
N SER A 421 22.72 38.54 -7.25
CA SER A 421 22.61 39.98 -7.01
C SER A 421 22.23 40.25 -5.56
N TYR A 422 22.34 41.50 -5.12
CA TYR A 422 21.79 41.92 -3.82
C TYR A 422 20.95 43.19 -3.95
N GLY A 423 19.98 43.33 -3.06
CA GLY A 423 19.18 44.55 -2.94
C GLY A 423 19.97 45.66 -2.25
N GLY A 424 19.99 46.85 -2.84
CA GLY A 424 20.50 48.07 -2.23
C GLY A 424 19.39 48.99 -1.71
N LEU A 425 19.80 50.16 -1.21
CA LEU A 425 18.88 51.23 -0.83
C LEU A 425 18.01 51.62 -2.03
N LEU A 426 16.74 51.97 -1.77
CA LEU A 426 15.77 52.42 -2.78
C LEU A 426 15.32 51.34 -3.80
N GLY A 427 15.52 50.05 -3.50
CA GLY A 427 15.02 48.95 -4.35
C GLY A 427 15.88 48.66 -5.58
N LEU A 428 17.06 49.27 -5.69
CA LEU A 428 18.03 48.94 -6.73
C LEU A 428 18.62 47.54 -6.50
N THR A 429 18.96 46.84 -7.58
CA THR A 429 19.66 45.56 -7.54
C THR A 429 21.06 45.71 -8.12
N PHE A 430 22.04 45.15 -7.42
CA PHE A 430 23.44 45.22 -7.82
C PHE A 430 23.96 43.79 -8.09
N PRO A 431 24.56 43.54 -9.26
CA PRO A 431 25.09 42.23 -9.58
C PRO A 431 26.31 41.90 -8.70
N LEU A 432 26.43 40.63 -8.33
CA LEU A 432 27.61 40.07 -7.66
C LEU A 432 28.38 39.20 -8.64
N THR A 433 29.66 39.03 -8.38
CA THR A 433 30.44 37.99 -9.05
C THR A 433 30.11 36.66 -8.40
N ALA A 434 29.85 35.63 -9.21
CA ALA A 434 29.45 34.31 -8.74
C ALA A 434 30.49 33.27 -9.18
N GLN A 435 30.97 32.46 -8.25
CA GLN A 435 31.92 31.38 -8.52
C GLN A 435 31.38 30.06 -7.97
N ALA A 436 31.23 29.06 -8.83
CA ALA A 436 30.92 27.70 -8.38
C ALA A 436 32.10 27.12 -7.58
N LEU A 437 31.86 26.72 -6.33
CA LEU A 437 32.86 26.08 -5.46
C LEU A 437 32.79 24.55 -5.52
N THR A 438 31.61 24.02 -5.82
CA THR A 438 31.38 22.60 -6.09
C THR A 438 30.80 22.47 -7.49
N ASN A 439 30.94 21.28 -8.10
CA ASN A 439 30.25 21.00 -9.37
C ASN A 439 30.61 22.00 -10.51
N ALA A 440 31.82 22.56 -10.46
CA ALA A 440 32.27 23.59 -11.38
C ALA A 440 32.96 22.97 -12.61
N TYR A 441 32.19 22.71 -13.67
CA TYR A 441 32.73 22.21 -14.95
C TYR A 441 32.60 23.20 -16.11
N SER A 442 31.69 24.17 -16.02
CA SER A 442 31.67 25.35 -16.90
C SER A 442 31.97 26.62 -16.08
N THR A 443 32.92 27.41 -16.57
CA THR A 443 33.15 28.77 -16.09
C THR A 443 32.36 29.72 -16.97
N SER A 444 31.29 30.31 -16.45
CA SER A 444 30.70 31.48 -17.08
C SER A 444 31.48 32.73 -16.60
N PRO A 445 31.95 33.62 -17.48
CA PRO A 445 32.61 34.85 -17.06
C PRO A 445 31.64 35.77 -16.30
N GLY A 446 32.09 36.36 -15.18
CA GLY A 446 31.41 37.49 -14.53
C GLY A 446 30.37 37.11 -13.48
N SER A 447 29.11 37.51 -13.69
CA SER A 447 28.04 37.47 -12.68
C SER A 447 27.23 36.17 -12.64
N THR A 448 27.66 35.13 -13.37
CA THR A 448 26.95 33.85 -13.45
C THR A 448 27.84 32.67 -13.08
N ALA A 449 27.25 31.65 -12.46
CA ALA A 449 27.91 30.41 -12.10
C ALA A 449 27.02 29.22 -12.44
N THR A 450 27.60 28.15 -12.99
CA THR A 450 26.89 26.91 -13.31
C THR A 450 27.29 25.82 -12.34
N LEU A 451 26.29 25.18 -11.74
CA LEU A 451 26.43 24.01 -10.87
C LEU A 451 26.02 22.77 -11.66
N ASP A 452 27.01 22.01 -12.12
CA ASP A 452 26.84 20.84 -13.00
C ASP A 452 26.97 19.52 -12.20
N PRO A 453 25.91 18.70 -12.13
CA PRO A 453 25.88 17.49 -11.32
C PRO A 453 26.73 16.35 -11.89
N ARG A 454 27.17 16.42 -13.15
CA ARG A 454 27.88 15.33 -13.82
C ARG A 454 29.27 15.11 -13.25
N ALA A 455 29.76 13.87 -13.35
CA ALA A 455 31.15 13.52 -13.05
C ALA A 455 32.01 13.60 -14.33
N ALA A 456 33.32 13.84 -14.16
CA ALA A 456 34.28 13.69 -15.25
C ALA A 456 34.38 12.22 -15.69
N ALA A 457 34.48 12.01 -17.00
CA ALA A 457 34.60 10.68 -17.63
C ALA A 457 35.96 10.01 -17.39
#